data_AF-G0MCV4-F1
#
_entry.id   AF-G0MCV4-F1
#
_cell.length_a   1.000
_cell.length_b   1.000
_cell.length_c   1.000
_cell.angle_alpha   90.00
_cell.angle_beta   90.00
_cell.angle_gamma   90.00
#
_symmetry.space_group_name_H-M   'P 1'
#
loop_
_entity.id
_entity.type
_entity.pdbx_description
1 polymer ?
#
loop_
_entity_poly.entity_id
_entity_poly.type
_entity_poly.pdbx_seq_one_letter_code
_entity_poly.pdbx_strand_id
1 'polypeptide(L)'
;MATLLFKLAFLAILTSTVSSSFTPSFFNWINATFGEPTAVSLNRADLGAGGSFGGGTHNGLSQTSKRPILIVHGITNTAGTFNNQRNYFLANGWSDETVYGTTYGDGGATAVQNVKMDCAFVMQVRNMLIVVNGFTQQKVDVIGYSLGSPIARKAIMGGNCVDNG
;
A
#
# COMPACT_ATOMS: atom_id res chain seq x y z
N MET A 1 29.53 6.37 -38.83
CA MET A 1 28.14 6.75 -38.44
C MET A 1 27.29 5.57 -37.98
N ALA A 2 27.46 4.35 -38.49
CA ALA A 2 26.68 3.17 -38.06
C ALA A 2 26.96 2.67 -36.61
N THR A 3 28.12 2.97 -36.05
CA THR A 3 28.53 2.54 -34.69
C THR A 3 28.05 3.45 -33.56
N LEU A 4 27.57 4.67 -33.88
CA LEU A 4 27.02 5.59 -32.89
C LEU A 4 25.52 5.33 -32.66
N LEU A 5 24.79 4.98 -33.74
CA LEU A 5 23.38 4.62 -33.70
C LEU A 5 23.10 3.33 -32.90
N PHE A 6 24.03 2.38 -32.92
CA PHE A 6 23.90 1.13 -32.14
C PHE A 6 24.11 1.32 -30.62
N LYS A 7 24.83 2.36 -30.19
CA LYS A 7 25.03 2.68 -28.77
C LYS A 7 23.85 3.46 -28.16
N LEU A 8 23.15 4.25 -28.97
CA LEU A 8 21.92 4.93 -28.56
C LEU A 8 20.72 3.96 -28.48
N ALA A 9 20.71 2.88 -29.26
CA ALA A 9 19.65 1.88 -29.22
C ALA A 9 19.68 0.99 -27.95
N PHE A 10 20.82 0.91 -27.25
CA PHE A 10 20.95 0.12 -26.01
C PHE A 10 20.69 0.92 -24.73
N LEU A 11 20.46 2.24 -24.83
CA LEU A 11 20.08 3.10 -23.70
C LEU A 11 18.56 3.34 -23.64
N ALA A 12 17.78 2.55 -24.37
CA ALA A 12 16.39 2.28 -24.01
C ALA A 12 16.36 1.04 -23.11
N ILE A 13 17.15 1.04 -22.03
CA ILE A 13 16.85 0.16 -20.91
C ILE A 13 15.51 0.66 -20.41
N LEU A 14 14.46 -0.10 -20.73
CA LEU A 14 13.17 -0.03 -20.06
C LEU A 14 13.46 -0.05 -18.56
N THR A 15 13.60 1.12 -17.95
CA THR A 15 13.33 1.29 -16.55
C THR A 15 11.84 1.07 -16.44
N SER A 16 11.43 -0.20 -16.38
CA SER A 16 10.18 -0.56 -15.74
C SER A 16 10.34 -0.05 -14.31
N THR A 17 9.98 1.21 -14.11
CA THR A 17 9.67 1.73 -12.79
C THR A 17 8.50 0.86 -12.36
N VAL A 18 8.81 -0.23 -11.64
CA VAL A 18 7.82 -0.97 -10.89
C VAL A 18 7.35 0.02 -9.85
N SER A 19 6.37 0.82 -10.25
CA SER A 19 5.70 1.77 -9.37
C SER A 19 4.84 0.91 -8.46
N SER A 20 5.24 0.78 -7.19
CA SER A 20 4.25 0.42 -6.17
C SER A 20 3.37 1.66 -6.01
N SER A 21 2.31 1.67 -6.79
CA SER A 21 1.24 2.64 -6.73
C SER A 21 -0.06 1.86 -6.87
N PHE A 22 -1.13 2.40 -6.29
CA PHE A 22 -2.48 1.94 -6.59
C PHE A 22 -2.72 1.96 -8.09
N THR A 23 -3.53 0.99 -8.56
CA THR A 23 -3.99 1.02 -9.93
C THR A 23 -4.94 2.21 -10.15
N PRO A 24 -5.06 2.74 -11.39
CA PRO A 24 -5.89 3.91 -11.64
C PRO A 24 -7.34 3.75 -11.19
N SER A 25 -7.92 2.56 -11.36
CA SER A 25 -9.30 2.26 -10.92
C SER A 25 -9.46 2.50 -9.41
N PHE A 26 -8.57 1.93 -8.61
CA PHE A 26 -8.63 2.06 -7.16
C PHE A 26 -8.33 3.48 -6.70
N PHE A 27 -7.29 4.12 -7.23
CA PHE A 27 -6.96 5.51 -6.91
C PHE A 27 -8.14 6.46 -7.24
N ASN A 28 -8.70 6.34 -8.44
CA ASN A 28 -9.80 7.19 -8.89
C ASN A 28 -11.07 6.96 -8.08
N TRP A 29 -11.36 5.71 -7.69
CA TRP A 29 -12.48 5.41 -6.82
C TRP A 29 -12.31 6.05 -5.43
N ILE A 30 -11.11 5.99 -4.84
CA ILE A 30 -10.83 6.65 -3.55
C ILE A 30 -11.01 8.16 -3.72
N ASN A 31 -10.45 8.74 -4.78
CA ASN A 31 -10.56 10.17 -5.05
C ASN A 31 -12.02 10.61 -5.17
N ALA A 32 -12.83 9.88 -5.94
CA ALA A 32 -14.24 10.18 -6.13
C ALA A 32 -15.08 10.02 -4.84
N THR A 33 -14.70 9.11 -3.94
CA THR A 33 -15.50 8.75 -2.76
C THR A 33 -15.06 9.50 -1.49
N PHE A 34 -13.76 9.74 -1.33
CA PHE A 34 -13.14 10.29 -0.11
C PHE A 34 -12.28 11.54 -0.37
N GLY A 35 -12.19 11.99 -1.63
CA GLY A 35 -11.42 13.16 -2.04
C GLY A 35 -9.95 12.87 -2.33
N GLU A 36 -9.35 13.74 -3.14
CA GLU A 36 -7.96 13.68 -3.58
C GLU A 36 -6.96 13.59 -2.41
N PRO A 37 -7.11 14.35 -1.30
CA PRO A 37 -6.17 14.26 -0.19
C PRO A 37 -6.08 12.85 0.39
N THR A 38 -7.21 12.13 0.49
CA THR A 38 -7.25 10.75 0.97
C THR A 38 -6.57 9.81 -0.02
N ALA A 39 -6.87 9.96 -1.32
CA ALA A 39 -6.29 9.13 -2.37
C ALA A 39 -4.76 9.29 -2.43
N VAL A 40 -4.26 10.53 -2.42
CA VAL A 40 -2.82 10.83 -2.43
C VAL A 40 -2.13 10.31 -1.18
N SER A 41 -2.70 10.59 0.00
CA SER A 41 -2.14 10.14 1.29
C SER A 41 -2.01 8.61 1.34
N LEU A 42 -3.04 7.88 0.91
CA LEU A 42 -3.00 6.42 0.90
C LEU A 42 -2.10 5.85 -0.19
N ASN A 43 -1.98 6.49 -1.36
CA ASN A 43 -1.20 5.96 -2.48
C ASN A 43 0.31 5.97 -2.22
N ARG A 44 0.81 6.96 -1.48
CA ARG A 44 2.24 7.10 -1.15
C ARG A 44 3.18 7.04 -2.37
N ALA A 45 2.76 7.68 -3.46
CA ALA A 45 3.58 7.78 -4.68
C ALA A 45 4.92 8.51 -4.43
N ASP A 46 5.00 9.33 -3.37
CA ASP A 46 6.23 9.98 -2.90
C ASP A 46 7.35 9.00 -2.56
N LEU A 47 7.02 7.75 -2.22
CA LEU A 47 7.99 6.72 -1.85
C LEU A 47 8.42 5.81 -3.00
N GLY A 48 7.96 6.06 -4.23
CA GLY A 48 8.28 5.22 -5.39
C GLY A 48 7.94 3.75 -5.13
N ALA A 49 8.92 2.85 -5.28
CA ALA A 49 8.77 1.41 -5.05
C ALA A 49 8.52 1.00 -3.57
N GLY A 50 8.68 1.93 -2.63
CA GLY A 50 8.27 1.79 -1.24
C GLY A 50 6.86 2.32 -0.94
N GLY A 51 6.15 2.80 -1.96
CA GLY A 51 4.77 3.26 -1.86
C GLY A 51 3.77 2.13 -1.63
N SER A 52 2.50 2.47 -1.79
CA SER A 52 1.38 1.55 -1.56
C SER A 52 1.09 0.70 -2.80
N PHE A 53 0.33 -0.38 -2.64
CA PHE A 53 -0.08 -1.23 -3.76
C PHE A 53 -1.48 -1.79 -3.56
N GLY A 54 -2.09 -2.21 -4.67
CA GLY A 54 -3.40 -2.87 -4.71
C GLY A 54 -4.36 -2.23 -5.71
N GLY A 55 -5.52 -2.86 -5.87
CA GLY A 55 -6.57 -2.47 -6.80
C GLY A 55 -6.67 -3.39 -8.00
N GLY A 56 -5.53 -3.74 -8.60
CA GLY A 56 -5.48 -4.60 -9.79
C GLY A 56 -6.39 -4.09 -10.91
N THR A 57 -7.06 -5.02 -11.59
CA THR A 57 -8.08 -4.74 -12.62
C THR A 57 -9.50 -4.58 -12.08
N HIS A 58 -9.68 -4.60 -10.74
CA HIS A 58 -10.99 -4.49 -10.13
C HIS A 58 -11.59 -3.10 -10.37
N ASN A 59 -12.89 -3.03 -10.64
CA ASN A 59 -13.61 -1.78 -10.89
C ASN A 59 -14.40 -1.26 -9.67
N GLY A 60 -14.20 -1.90 -8.51
CA GLY A 60 -14.79 -1.47 -7.25
C GLY A 60 -16.25 -1.88 -7.05
N LEU A 61 -16.78 -1.50 -5.89
CA LEU A 61 -18.19 -1.63 -5.49
C LEU A 61 -18.78 -3.04 -5.65
N SER A 62 -17.92 -4.06 -5.64
CA SER A 62 -18.29 -5.47 -5.78
C SER A 62 -17.24 -6.37 -5.15
N GLN A 63 -17.63 -7.60 -4.85
CA GLN A 63 -16.74 -8.60 -4.26
C GLN A 63 -15.69 -9.05 -5.26
N THR A 64 -14.45 -9.18 -4.79
CA THR A 64 -13.36 -9.80 -5.53
C THR A 64 -13.38 -11.31 -5.33
N SER A 65 -12.56 -12.06 -6.08
CA SER A 65 -12.55 -13.53 -6.06
C SER A 65 -12.15 -14.16 -4.72
N LYS A 66 -11.53 -13.39 -3.83
CA LYS A 66 -11.13 -13.78 -2.47
C LYS A 66 -11.31 -12.61 -1.52
N ARG A 67 -11.41 -12.91 -0.22
CA ARG A 67 -11.40 -11.89 0.83
C ARG A 67 -10.07 -11.11 0.77
N PRO A 68 -10.05 -9.79 0.64
CA PRO A 68 -8.80 -9.05 0.45
C PRO A 68 -7.89 -9.12 1.68
N ILE A 69 -6.59 -9.14 1.43
CA ILE A 69 -5.52 -9.04 2.43
C ILE A 69 -4.98 -7.61 2.43
N LEU A 70 -4.80 -7.04 3.62
CA LEU A 70 -4.00 -5.84 3.86
C LEU A 70 -2.71 -6.23 4.61
N ILE A 71 -1.57 -6.02 3.98
CA ILE A 71 -0.25 -6.18 4.59
C ILE A 71 0.14 -4.87 5.28
N VAL A 72 0.46 -4.93 6.57
CA VAL A 72 0.87 -3.79 7.39
C VAL A 72 2.32 -3.99 7.82
N HIS A 73 3.21 -3.16 7.27
CA HIS A 73 4.65 -3.25 7.50
C HIS A 73 5.05 -2.91 8.94
N GLY A 74 6.31 -3.18 9.29
CA GLY A 74 6.88 -2.85 10.60
C GLY A 74 7.61 -1.51 10.65
N ILE A 75 8.33 -1.30 11.74
CA ILE A 75 9.26 -0.19 11.91
C ILE A 75 10.36 -0.21 10.83
N THR A 76 10.81 0.96 10.39
CA THR A 76 11.84 1.14 9.33
C THR A 76 11.58 0.34 8.03
N ASN A 77 10.34 -0.06 7.78
CA ASN A 77 9.94 -0.75 6.56
C ASN A 77 8.96 0.11 5.78
N THR A 78 8.63 -0.38 4.59
CA THR A 78 7.60 0.15 3.71
C THR A 78 6.68 -0.98 3.27
N ALA A 79 5.53 -0.67 2.67
CA ALA A 79 4.72 -1.68 1.99
C ALA A 79 5.55 -2.41 0.91
N GLY A 80 6.36 -1.70 0.13
CA GLY A 80 7.28 -2.28 -0.85
C GLY A 80 8.31 -3.28 -0.29
N THR A 81 8.67 -3.16 0.99
CA THR A 81 9.53 -4.16 1.68
C THR A 81 8.90 -5.55 1.67
N PHE A 82 7.57 -5.62 1.62
CA PHE A 82 6.78 -6.85 1.63
C PHE A 82 6.39 -7.34 0.22
N ASN A 83 7.06 -6.86 -0.84
CA ASN A 83 6.82 -7.32 -2.20
C ASN A 83 7.01 -8.83 -2.37
N ASN A 84 7.94 -9.45 -1.64
CA ASN A 84 8.10 -10.91 -1.66
C ASN A 84 6.87 -11.65 -1.12
N GLN A 85 6.26 -11.13 -0.05
CA GLN A 85 5.02 -11.68 0.52
C GLN A 85 3.84 -11.43 -0.41
N ARG A 86 3.74 -10.24 -1.01
CA ARG A 86 2.75 -9.98 -2.08
C ARG A 86 2.91 -11.00 -3.21
N ASN A 87 4.11 -11.16 -3.74
CA ASN A 87 4.40 -12.09 -4.84
C ASN A 87 4.11 -13.55 -4.48
N TYR A 88 4.34 -13.95 -3.23
CA TYR A 88 3.92 -15.26 -2.74
C TYR A 88 2.40 -15.44 -2.86
N PHE A 89 1.59 -14.48 -2.43
CA PHE A 89 0.13 -14.56 -2.58
C PHE A 89 -0.27 -14.61 -4.06
N LEU A 90 0.30 -13.74 -4.90
CA LEU A 90 0.02 -13.71 -6.33
C LEU A 90 0.33 -15.07 -7.01
N ALA A 91 1.44 -15.70 -6.65
CA ALA A 91 1.81 -17.03 -7.13
C ALA A 91 0.86 -18.14 -6.64
N ASN A 92 0.06 -17.88 -5.61
CA ASN A 92 -0.86 -18.84 -4.98
C ASN A 92 -2.34 -18.48 -5.23
N GLY A 93 -2.63 -17.93 -6.41
CA GLY A 93 -4.00 -17.69 -6.89
C GLY A 93 -4.67 -16.46 -6.30
N TRP A 94 -3.92 -15.58 -5.65
CA TRP A 94 -4.35 -14.22 -5.38
C TRP A 94 -4.00 -13.30 -6.55
N SER A 95 -4.49 -12.08 -6.51
CA SER A 95 -4.27 -11.05 -7.52
C SER A 95 -4.06 -9.70 -6.85
N ASP A 96 -3.66 -8.69 -7.63
CA ASP A 96 -3.59 -7.31 -7.14
C ASP A 96 -4.94 -6.71 -6.75
N GLU A 97 -6.04 -7.38 -7.12
CA GLU A 97 -7.40 -7.06 -6.67
C GLU A 97 -7.66 -7.55 -5.24
N THR A 98 -6.81 -8.41 -4.71
CA THR A 98 -7.01 -9.09 -3.43
C THR A 98 -5.85 -8.90 -2.46
N VAL A 99 -4.73 -8.32 -2.88
CA VAL A 99 -3.55 -8.06 -2.03
C VAL A 99 -3.23 -6.57 -2.03
N TYR A 100 -3.31 -5.97 -0.84
CA TYR A 100 -3.16 -4.53 -0.62
C TYR A 100 -2.07 -4.24 0.41
N GLY A 101 -1.50 -3.04 0.33
CA GLY A 101 -0.53 -2.53 1.29
C GLY A 101 -0.46 -1.02 1.22
N THR A 102 -0.23 -0.36 2.36
CA THR A 102 0.08 1.07 2.41
C THR A 102 1.26 1.34 3.31
N THR A 103 2.06 2.35 2.99
CA THR A 103 3.16 2.79 3.84
C THR A 103 2.68 3.87 4.80
N TYR A 104 2.75 3.60 6.10
CA TYR A 104 2.58 4.61 7.14
C TYR A 104 3.93 5.28 7.47
N GLY A 105 3.87 6.51 7.97
CA GLY A 105 5.07 7.27 8.35
C GLY A 105 5.96 7.65 7.16
N ASP A 106 7.24 7.84 7.42
CA ASP A 106 8.21 8.42 6.48
C ASP A 106 8.91 7.39 5.57
N GLY A 107 8.44 6.15 5.54
CA GLY A 107 9.06 5.08 4.77
C GLY A 107 10.40 4.59 5.32
N GLY A 108 10.66 4.80 6.61
CA GLY A 108 11.83 4.30 7.32
C GLY A 108 13.01 5.26 7.37
N ALA A 109 12.76 6.55 7.13
CA ALA A 109 13.77 7.59 7.27
C ALA A 109 14.12 7.85 8.75
N THR A 110 13.13 7.74 9.65
CA THR A 110 13.34 7.86 11.09
C THR A 110 14.08 6.63 11.63
N ALA A 111 15.17 6.88 12.36
CA ALA A 111 15.95 5.83 13.00
C ALA A 111 15.11 5.01 13.99
N VAL A 112 15.36 3.69 14.04
CA VAL A 112 14.53 2.72 14.77
C VAL A 112 14.29 3.09 16.24
N GLN A 113 15.29 3.65 16.93
CA GLN A 113 15.19 4.06 18.33
C GLN A 113 14.24 5.25 18.57
N ASN A 114 13.87 5.97 17.51
CA ASN A 114 13.04 7.18 17.57
C ASN A 114 11.62 6.96 17.03
N VAL A 115 11.32 5.78 16.46
CA VAL A 115 9.97 5.51 15.98
C VAL A 115 9.08 5.10 17.15
N LYS A 116 8.03 5.89 17.36
CA LYS A 116 6.93 5.57 18.27
C LYS A 116 5.66 5.32 17.47
N MET A 117 4.71 4.61 18.08
CA MET A 117 3.37 4.54 17.53
C MET A 117 2.73 5.93 17.59
N ASP A 118 2.25 6.42 16.45
CA ASP A 118 1.67 7.76 16.28
C ASP A 118 0.24 7.65 15.77
N CYS A 119 -0.65 8.59 16.11
CA CYS A 119 -2.03 8.53 15.61
C CYS A 119 -2.10 8.60 14.09
N ALA A 120 -1.20 9.34 13.43
CA ALA A 120 -1.14 9.39 11.98
C ALA A 120 -0.89 8.00 11.37
N PHE A 121 -0.08 7.16 12.01
CA PHE A 121 0.19 5.80 11.52
C PHE A 121 -1.03 4.91 11.64
N VAL A 122 -1.73 5.01 12.78
CA VAL A 122 -3.01 4.30 13.01
C VAL A 122 -4.06 4.74 12.01
N MET A 123 -4.19 6.05 11.78
CA MET A 123 -5.17 6.61 10.86
C MET A 123 -4.89 6.21 9.42
N GLN A 124 -3.63 6.16 8.99
CA GLN A 124 -3.25 5.65 7.67
C GLN A 124 -3.77 4.23 7.46
N VAL A 125 -3.50 3.32 8.41
CA VAL A 125 -3.94 1.92 8.33
C VAL A 125 -5.46 1.80 8.44
N ARG A 126 -6.11 2.58 9.30
CA ARG A 126 -7.56 2.60 9.45
C ARG A 126 -8.25 3.05 8.17
N ASN A 127 -7.76 4.13 7.56
CA ASN A 127 -8.31 4.65 6.31
C ASN A 127 -8.13 3.64 5.17
N MET A 128 -6.98 2.96 5.12
CA MET A 128 -6.76 1.88 4.16
C MET A 128 -7.73 0.71 4.36
N LEU A 129 -7.98 0.29 5.61
CA LEU A 129 -8.99 -0.74 5.90
C LEU A 129 -10.38 -0.36 5.42
N ILE A 130 -10.82 0.88 5.67
CA ILE A 130 -12.13 1.40 5.24
C ILE A 130 -12.22 1.41 3.71
N VAL A 131 -11.18 1.91 3.06
CA VAL A 131 -11.12 2.02 1.60
C VAL A 131 -11.11 0.63 0.94
N VAL A 132 -10.30 -0.32 1.41
CA VAL A 132 -10.27 -1.69 0.87
C VAL A 132 -11.60 -2.38 1.09
N ASN A 133 -12.20 -2.24 2.28
CA ASN A 133 -13.53 -2.78 2.56
C ASN A 133 -14.60 -2.22 1.61
N GLY A 134 -14.65 -0.88 1.44
CA GLY A 134 -15.63 -0.24 0.56
C GLY A 134 -15.41 -0.56 -0.91
N PHE A 135 -14.16 -0.64 -1.37
CA PHE A 135 -13.85 -0.95 -2.76
C PHE A 135 -14.19 -2.40 -3.12
N THR A 136 -13.92 -3.33 -2.21
CA THR A 136 -14.11 -4.77 -2.45
C THR A 136 -15.42 -5.32 -1.89
N GLN A 137 -16.23 -4.51 -1.18
CA GLN A 137 -17.48 -4.94 -0.53
C GLN A 137 -17.31 -6.22 0.33
N GLN A 138 -16.15 -6.36 0.98
CA GLN A 138 -15.76 -7.54 1.75
C GLN A 138 -15.05 -7.16 3.06
N LYS A 139 -15.09 -8.07 4.04
CA LYS A 139 -14.19 -8.00 5.21
C LYS A 139 -12.73 -8.06 4.76
N VAL A 140 -11.80 -7.53 5.53
CA VAL A 140 -10.37 -7.50 5.19
C VAL A 140 -9.58 -8.37 6.15
N ASP A 141 -8.72 -9.23 5.62
CA ASP A 141 -7.72 -9.96 6.38
C ASP A 141 -6.47 -9.11 6.58
N VAL A 142 -5.93 -9.07 7.80
CA VAL A 142 -4.80 -8.20 8.11
C VAL A 142 -3.59 -9.03 8.51
N ILE A 143 -2.48 -8.81 7.81
CA ILE A 143 -1.17 -9.39 8.13
C ILE A 143 -0.29 -8.25 8.64
N GLY A 144 -0.19 -8.13 9.97
CA GLY A 144 0.67 -7.14 10.61
C GLY A 144 2.02 -7.74 10.99
N TYR A 145 3.11 -7.04 10.67
CA TYR A 145 4.47 -7.41 11.05
C TYR A 145 5.09 -6.44 12.06
N SER A 146 5.70 -6.95 13.13
CA SER A 146 6.39 -6.14 14.14
C SER A 146 5.51 -5.00 14.66
N LEU A 147 5.95 -3.74 14.63
CA LEU A 147 5.15 -2.57 15.02
C LEU A 147 3.84 -2.42 14.23
N GLY A 148 3.75 -2.99 13.02
CA GLY A 148 2.53 -3.05 12.23
C GLY A 148 1.41 -3.84 12.89
N SER A 149 1.73 -4.85 13.71
CA SER A 149 0.73 -5.68 14.40
C SER A 149 -0.09 -4.89 15.44
N PRO A 150 0.51 -4.15 16.40
CA PRO A 150 -0.26 -3.29 17.30
C PRO A 150 -0.91 -2.09 16.59
N ILE A 151 -0.30 -1.53 15.53
CA ILE A 151 -0.93 -0.48 14.70
C ILE A 151 -2.22 -0.98 14.07
N ALA A 152 -2.18 -2.13 13.40
CA ALA A 152 -3.36 -2.76 12.81
C ALA A 152 -4.44 -3.03 13.85
N ARG A 153 -4.07 -3.60 15.01
CA ARG A 153 -5.03 -3.86 16.09
C ARG A 153 -5.71 -2.57 16.55
N LYS A 154 -4.96 -1.50 16.76
CA LYS A 154 -5.54 -0.20 17.18
C LYS A 154 -6.42 0.41 16.09
N ALA A 155 -6.02 0.32 14.82
CA ALA A 155 -6.82 0.79 13.69
C ALA A 155 -8.17 0.07 13.59
N ILE A 156 -8.21 -1.24 13.88
CA ILE A 156 -9.42 -2.06 13.92
C ILE A 156 -10.31 -1.68 15.11
N MET A 157 -9.74 -1.61 16.31
CA MET A 157 -10.52 -1.36 17.54
C MET A 157 -11.05 0.07 17.65
N GLY A 158 -10.36 1.06 17.05
CA GLY A 158 -10.73 2.47 17.16
C GLY A 158 -10.50 3.06 18.57
N GLY A 159 -11.34 4.02 18.93
CA GLY A 159 -11.22 4.82 20.17
C GLY A 159 -10.20 5.95 20.05
N ASN A 160 -9.78 6.51 21.19
CA ASN A 160 -8.86 7.64 21.25
C ASN A 160 -7.52 7.34 20.57
N CYS A 161 -6.91 8.36 19.97
CA CYS A 161 -5.56 8.29 19.45
C CYS A 161 -4.55 7.84 20.52
N VAL A 162 -3.47 7.20 20.09
CA VAL A 162 -2.45 6.63 21.00
C VAL A 162 -1.59 7.67 21.71
N ASP A 163 -1.57 8.89 21.19
CA ASP A 163 -0.79 10.05 21.64
C ASP A 163 -1.63 11.06 22.44
N ASN A 164 -2.96 10.93 22.44
CA ASN A 164 -3.90 11.79 23.17
C ASN A 164 -4.45 11.08 24.43
N GLY A 165 -3.64 10.19 25.02
CA GLY A 165 -3.99 9.42 26.23
C GLY A 165 -4.16 10.30 27.45
#